data_AF-A0A0P1FRU2-F1
#
_entry.id   AF-A0A0P1FRU2-F1
#
_cell.length_a   1.000
_cell.length_b   1.000
_cell.length_c   1.000
_cell.angle_alpha   90.00
_cell.angle_beta   90.00
_cell.angle_gamma   90.00
#
_symmetry.space_group_name_H-M   'P 1'
#
loop_
_entity.id
_entity.type
_entity.pdbx_description
1 polymer ?
#
loop_
_entity_poly.entity_id
_entity_poly.type
_entity_poly.pdbx_seq_one_letter_code
_entity_poly.pdbx_strand_id
1 'polypeptide(L)'
;MFGLLMMCAARKEMGQSMPIAQELPIDTGASANEMAAEIFGEGVTVVSASYSGDNRSSGIYSNGDSVSAASTPGDTGVILSTGHASDYTNSGSSGGWGGWGGWGGSSSNTNQSSNTSTNTSGINNNSDFNAAAGTTTYDASFLEIDFIPDGDTMTIQFVFSSEEYPEYVDSLYQDFIGVWVNDEFVELGLGDGDIDPNNINSGNNESLFISNLNDEYNTEMDGFTATMTLNMSVNAGAVNSIRIGIADVTDSNYDSNLLIGGGSLQTTLIAQDDKIEVAPGGTRTVDVMANDGGPASSTLTLTHINGQEVSAGSVVTLSTGQVLEVNADGTITVTADSDEESTIFSYTVESDTGISDTAFATINQAPCFVAGTKIRTPNGAVPVDQLMPGDLVLTKDNGAQPVAWIGSREVEATGDYAPVRIARNTFGNHREIWVSPLHRILVRDSLAELLFGTREVLIAAKELINDRSVQQIEGGSVTYVHLMFDQHQIIWSEGLETESFLPGPQMNSSFERETMAEICQLFPELDPETGDGYGPAARRTLRGYEARLITPASEVA
;
A
#
# COMPACT_ATOMS: atom_id res chain seq x y z
N MET A 1 -31.00 -24.16 7.39
CA MET A 1 -30.75 -25.09 6.27
C MET A 1 -30.74 -24.42 4.90
N PHE A 2 -31.54 -23.38 4.65
CA PHE A 2 -31.50 -22.61 3.38
C PHE A 2 -30.36 -21.58 3.29
N GLY A 3 -29.84 -21.05 4.40
CA GLY A 3 -28.72 -20.09 4.40
C GLY A 3 -27.36 -20.71 4.04
N LEU A 4 -27.08 -21.92 4.52
CA LEU A 4 -25.81 -22.63 4.26
C LEU A 4 -25.66 -23.03 2.78
N LEU A 5 -26.78 -23.28 2.08
CA LEU A 5 -26.76 -23.63 0.65
C LEU A 5 -26.54 -22.40 -0.25
N MET A 6 -26.89 -21.19 0.20
CA MET A 6 -26.70 -19.95 -0.56
C MET A 6 -25.25 -19.45 -0.49
N MET A 7 -24.57 -19.61 0.66
CA MET A 7 -23.14 -19.35 0.81
C MET A 7 -22.28 -20.32 -0.02
N CYS A 8 -22.64 -21.61 -0.08
CA CYS A 8 -21.97 -22.57 -0.97
C CYS A 8 -22.16 -22.25 -2.47
N ALA A 9 -23.24 -21.55 -2.85
CA ALA A 9 -23.50 -21.19 -4.24
C ALA A 9 -22.70 -19.95 -4.68
N ALA A 10 -22.52 -18.96 -3.79
CA ALA A 10 -21.69 -17.79 -4.06
C ALA A 10 -20.19 -18.12 -4.13
N ARG A 11 -19.70 -19.05 -3.29
CA ARG A 11 -18.27 -19.48 -3.31
C ARG A 11 -17.87 -20.26 -4.56
N LYS A 12 -18.82 -20.88 -5.25
CA LYS A 12 -18.56 -21.63 -6.49
C LYS A 12 -18.34 -20.72 -7.71
N GLU A 13 -18.73 -19.45 -7.63
CA GLU A 13 -18.52 -18.47 -8.70
C GLU A 13 -17.13 -17.79 -8.62
N MET A 14 -16.38 -17.96 -7.53
CA MET A 14 -15.02 -17.39 -7.32
C MET A 14 -13.86 -18.40 -7.41
N GLY A 15 -14.11 -19.65 -7.81
CA GLY A 15 -13.05 -20.62 -8.09
C GLY A 15 -12.20 -21.12 -6.90
N GLN A 16 -12.27 -20.52 -5.72
CA GLN A 16 -11.50 -20.95 -4.56
C GLN A 16 -12.15 -22.15 -3.83
N SER A 17 -11.40 -23.25 -3.70
CA SER A 17 -11.76 -24.37 -2.84
C SER A 17 -11.66 -23.96 -1.37
N MET A 18 -12.58 -24.44 -0.52
CA MET A 18 -12.45 -24.31 0.94
C MET A 18 -11.05 -24.80 1.39
N PRO A 19 -10.29 -24.02 2.16
CA PRO A 19 -9.01 -24.47 2.66
C PRO A 19 -9.23 -25.69 3.57
N ILE A 20 -8.25 -26.58 3.56
CA ILE A 20 -8.21 -27.76 4.40
C ILE A 20 -7.06 -27.56 5.37
N ALA A 21 -7.35 -27.70 6.66
CA ALA A 21 -6.33 -27.66 7.69
C ALA A 21 -5.26 -28.72 7.42
N GLN A 22 -4.04 -28.24 7.20
CA GLN A 22 -2.86 -29.03 6.91
C GLN A 22 -1.66 -28.43 7.61
N GLU A 23 -0.92 -29.26 8.34
CA GLU A 23 0.27 -28.84 9.06
C GLU A 23 1.40 -28.50 8.06
N LEU A 24 1.94 -27.29 8.17
CA LEU A 24 3.13 -26.81 7.49
C LEU A 24 4.34 -27.51 8.12
N PRO A 25 5.11 -28.30 7.35
CA PRO A 25 6.31 -28.94 7.87
C PRO A 25 7.35 -27.89 8.28
N ILE A 26 7.68 -27.85 9.58
CA ILE A 26 8.67 -26.95 10.16
C ILE A 26 9.74 -27.77 10.91
N ASP A 27 10.99 -27.64 10.49
CA ASP A 27 12.16 -28.20 11.20
C ASP A 27 12.63 -27.23 12.29
N THR A 28 12.07 -27.38 13.49
CA THR A 28 12.50 -26.64 14.69
C THR A 28 13.86 -27.11 15.25
N GLY A 29 14.46 -28.14 14.64
CA GLY A 29 15.82 -28.60 14.95
C GLY A 29 16.92 -27.90 14.15
N ALA A 30 16.55 -27.05 13.18
CA ALA A 30 17.50 -26.35 12.32
C ALA A 30 18.45 -25.45 13.13
N SER A 31 19.73 -25.52 12.80
CA SER A 31 20.74 -24.62 13.36
C SER A 31 20.65 -23.22 12.74
N ALA A 32 21.20 -22.21 13.41
CA ALA A 32 21.26 -20.85 12.87
C ALA A 32 21.96 -20.78 11.50
N ASN A 33 22.98 -21.61 11.26
CA ASN A 33 23.66 -21.66 9.96
C ASN A 33 22.80 -22.31 8.87
N GLU A 34 21.97 -23.29 9.21
CA GLU A 34 21.01 -23.88 8.28
C GLU A 34 19.90 -22.87 7.95
N MET A 35 19.35 -22.19 8.95
CA MET A 35 18.38 -21.11 8.74
C MET A 35 18.94 -19.96 7.90
N ALA A 36 20.18 -19.53 8.16
CA ALA A 36 20.83 -18.51 7.36
C ALA A 36 21.07 -18.98 5.91
N ALA A 37 21.50 -20.23 5.72
CA ALA A 37 21.68 -20.78 4.37
C ALA A 37 20.37 -20.94 3.61
N GLU A 38 19.24 -21.10 4.31
CA GLU A 38 17.91 -21.18 3.72
C GLU A 38 17.44 -19.82 3.17
N ILE A 39 17.60 -18.74 3.93
CA ILE A 39 17.05 -17.42 3.54
C ILE A 39 17.97 -16.61 2.62
N PHE A 40 19.28 -16.86 2.64
CA PHE A 40 20.23 -16.17 1.76
C PHE A 40 20.30 -16.79 0.36
N GLY A 41 20.09 -15.96 -0.65
CA GLY A 41 20.06 -16.36 -2.05
C GLY A 41 21.29 -15.93 -2.86
N GLU A 42 21.07 -15.79 -4.17
CA GLU A 42 22.12 -15.53 -5.14
C GLU A 42 22.82 -14.18 -4.95
N GLY A 43 24.14 -14.18 -5.17
CA GLY A 43 24.98 -13.00 -4.99
C GLY A 43 25.27 -12.66 -3.53
N VAL A 44 25.11 -13.61 -2.59
CA VAL A 44 25.48 -13.41 -1.19
C VAL A 44 26.16 -14.66 -0.62
N THR A 45 27.21 -14.45 0.17
CA THR A 45 27.93 -15.51 0.90
C THR A 45 27.75 -15.36 2.41
N VAL A 46 27.09 -16.32 3.06
CA VAL A 46 26.99 -16.37 4.53
C VAL A 46 28.36 -16.70 5.14
N VAL A 47 28.77 -15.93 6.14
CA VAL A 47 30.02 -16.10 6.90
C VAL A 47 29.76 -16.85 8.20
N SER A 48 28.77 -16.41 8.96
CA SER A 48 28.35 -17.05 10.22
C SER A 48 26.95 -16.61 10.62
N ALA A 49 26.25 -17.46 11.36
CA ALA A 49 24.95 -17.13 11.93
C ALA A 49 24.83 -17.59 13.38
N SER A 50 24.05 -16.83 14.16
CA SER A 50 23.58 -17.19 15.49
C SER A 50 22.10 -16.91 15.64
N TYR A 51 21.45 -17.67 16.51
CA TYR A 51 20.04 -17.52 16.85
C TYR A 51 19.90 -17.23 18.34
N SER A 52 18.98 -16.33 18.68
CA SER A 52 18.59 -15.99 20.04
C SER A 52 17.07 -16.10 20.17
N GLY A 53 16.60 -16.94 21.08
CA GLY A 53 15.17 -17.19 21.31
C GLY A 53 14.95 -18.58 21.91
N ASP A 54 13.68 -18.96 22.10
CA ASP A 54 13.33 -20.33 22.48
C ASP A 54 13.57 -21.29 21.30
N ASN A 55 14.02 -22.50 21.57
CA ASN A 55 14.34 -23.46 20.51
C ASN A 55 13.11 -23.97 19.73
N ARG A 56 11.89 -23.65 20.16
CA ARG A 56 10.65 -23.96 19.45
C ARG A 56 10.07 -22.74 18.71
N SER A 57 10.69 -21.57 18.88
CA SER A 57 10.26 -20.29 18.30
C SER A 57 10.92 -19.97 16.98
N SER A 58 11.60 -20.95 16.38
CA SER A 58 12.17 -20.84 15.04
C SER A 58 12.23 -22.19 14.33
N GLY A 59 12.34 -22.16 13.01
CA GLY A 59 12.60 -23.35 12.21
C GLY A 59 12.58 -23.06 10.70
N ILE A 60 13.00 -24.06 9.93
CA ILE A 60 12.88 -24.02 8.45
C ILE A 60 11.53 -24.61 8.07
N TYR A 61 10.69 -23.83 7.39
CA TYR A 61 9.44 -24.34 6.82
C TYR A 61 9.65 -24.83 5.39
N SER A 62 8.80 -25.74 4.93
CA SER A 62 8.83 -26.26 3.55
C SER A 62 7.43 -26.57 3.03
N ASN A 63 7.28 -26.64 1.71
CA ASN A 63 6.01 -26.87 1.01
C ASN A 63 4.99 -25.72 1.19
N GLY A 64 5.45 -24.50 1.44
CA GLY A 64 4.64 -23.29 1.64
C GLY A 64 3.62 -23.10 0.53
N ASP A 65 4.03 -23.19 -0.74
CA ASP A 65 3.16 -22.97 -1.90
C ASP A 65 2.05 -24.02 -2.01
N SER A 66 2.29 -25.22 -1.48
CA SER A 66 1.30 -26.31 -1.54
C SER A 66 0.42 -26.41 -0.29
N VAL A 67 0.90 -25.91 0.86
CA VAL A 67 0.25 -26.05 2.17
C VAL A 67 -0.42 -24.75 2.60
N SER A 68 0.25 -23.61 2.44
CA SER A 68 -0.27 -22.29 2.83
C SER A 68 0.23 -21.17 1.91
N ALA A 69 -0.05 -21.31 0.61
CA ALA A 69 0.46 -20.43 -0.44
C ALA A 69 0.19 -18.95 -0.22
N ALA A 70 -0.95 -18.61 0.39
CA ALA A 70 -1.33 -17.22 0.60
C ALA A 70 -0.56 -16.57 1.75
N SER A 71 -0.18 -17.33 2.77
CA SER A 71 0.41 -16.79 4.01
C SER A 71 1.88 -17.16 4.20
N THR A 72 2.51 -17.74 3.18
CA THR A 72 3.96 -17.98 3.13
C THR A 72 4.57 -17.16 2.00
N PRO A 73 5.74 -16.52 2.18
CA PRO A 73 6.39 -15.72 1.14
C PRO A 73 7.07 -16.58 0.04
N GLY A 74 6.97 -17.91 0.11
CA GLY A 74 7.51 -18.85 -0.87
C GLY A 74 7.43 -20.29 -0.38
N ASP A 75 7.86 -21.26 -1.20
CA ASP A 75 7.73 -22.69 -0.88
C ASP A 75 8.58 -23.14 0.31
N THR A 76 9.72 -22.49 0.53
CA THR A 76 10.61 -22.75 1.67
C THR A 76 11.04 -21.43 2.30
N GLY A 77 11.59 -21.51 3.51
CA GLY A 77 12.05 -20.33 4.23
C GLY A 77 12.21 -20.57 5.72
N VAL A 78 12.32 -19.49 6.48
CA VAL A 78 12.47 -19.53 7.95
C VAL A 78 11.27 -18.87 8.60
N ILE A 79 10.75 -19.49 9.65
CA ILE A 79 9.75 -18.90 10.54
C ILE A 79 10.45 -18.51 11.85
N LEU A 80 10.19 -17.30 12.32
CA LEU A 80 10.48 -16.82 13.67
C LEU A 80 9.14 -16.51 14.34
N SER A 81 8.95 -16.96 15.57
CA SER A 81 7.69 -16.84 16.30
C SER A 81 7.95 -16.25 17.69
N THR A 82 7.01 -15.49 18.23
CA THR A 82 7.02 -15.16 19.66
C THR A 82 6.44 -16.29 20.52
N GLY A 83 5.65 -17.17 19.89
CA GLY A 83 5.17 -18.45 20.41
C GLY A 83 5.94 -19.66 19.86
N HIS A 84 5.23 -20.76 19.62
CA HIS A 84 5.79 -21.98 19.00
C HIS A 84 5.60 -21.96 17.49
N ALA A 85 6.70 -22.03 16.73
CA ALA A 85 6.66 -22.02 15.27
C ALA A 85 5.79 -23.16 14.69
N SER A 86 5.77 -24.33 15.32
CA SER A 86 4.95 -25.47 14.89
C SER A 86 3.44 -25.21 14.96
N ASP A 87 3.01 -24.21 15.74
CA ASP A 87 1.61 -23.93 16.00
C ASP A 87 1.02 -22.97 14.96
N TYR A 88 1.82 -22.52 13.99
CA TYR A 88 1.43 -21.65 12.89
C TYR A 88 0.28 -22.21 12.01
N THR A 89 0.17 -23.54 11.90
CA THR A 89 -0.88 -24.25 11.16
C THR A 89 -1.30 -25.50 11.94
N ASN A 90 -2.45 -26.09 11.60
CA ASN A 90 -2.94 -27.28 12.31
C ASN A 90 -3.23 -28.47 11.39
N SER A 91 -3.21 -29.67 11.97
CA SER A 91 -3.40 -30.94 11.24
C SER A 91 -4.86 -31.29 10.90
N GLY A 92 -5.82 -30.42 11.22
CA GLY A 92 -7.25 -30.60 10.97
C GLY A 92 -7.93 -31.67 11.83
N SER A 93 -7.26 -32.21 12.86
CA SER A 93 -7.82 -33.22 13.74
C SER A 93 -8.42 -32.59 15.02
N SER A 94 -9.54 -31.88 14.88
CA SER A 94 -10.25 -31.32 16.04
C SER A 94 -10.64 -32.46 17.01
N GLY A 95 -10.02 -32.45 18.20
CA GLY A 95 -10.23 -33.41 19.27
C GLY A 95 -11.66 -33.37 19.80
N GLY A 96 -12.53 -34.22 19.27
CA GLY A 96 -13.77 -34.58 19.94
C GLY A 96 -13.46 -35.41 21.19
N TRP A 97 -13.75 -34.87 22.38
CA TRP A 97 -13.67 -35.61 23.65
C TRP A 97 -14.72 -36.74 23.65
N GLY A 98 -14.33 -37.89 23.11
CA GLY A 98 -15.17 -39.07 22.99
C GLY A 98 -14.31 -40.25 22.62
N GLY A 99 -13.83 -40.99 23.62
CA GLY A 99 -13.22 -42.29 23.40
C GLY A 99 -14.09 -43.15 22.48
N TRP A 100 -13.42 -44.01 21.70
CA TRP A 100 -13.91 -44.90 20.64
C TRP A 100 -13.68 -44.41 19.21
N GLY A 101 -12.41 -44.50 18.77
CA GLY A 101 -12.03 -45.04 17.46
C GLY A 101 -12.60 -44.37 16.20
N GLY A 102 -11.90 -43.32 15.75
CA GLY A 102 -11.42 -43.17 14.37
C GLY A 102 -12.45 -43.01 13.24
N TRP A 103 -12.67 -41.76 12.84
CA TRP A 103 -12.71 -41.31 11.45
C TRP A 103 -12.04 -39.92 11.42
N GLY A 104 -10.75 -39.86 11.07
CA GLY A 104 -10.04 -38.60 10.84
C GLY A 104 -10.57 -37.96 9.56
N GLY A 105 -11.42 -36.95 9.71
CA GLY A 105 -11.84 -36.10 8.60
C GLY A 105 -10.93 -34.88 8.55
N SER A 106 -10.54 -34.48 7.35
CA SER A 106 -9.93 -33.19 7.08
C SER A 106 -10.88 -32.08 7.56
N SER A 107 -10.46 -31.30 8.56
CA SER A 107 -11.21 -30.13 9.03
C SER A 107 -11.02 -28.97 8.06
N SER A 108 -12.09 -28.20 7.81
CA SER A 108 -12.00 -26.90 7.16
C SER A 108 -11.88 -25.75 8.16
N ASN A 109 -11.80 -26.05 9.45
CA ASN A 109 -11.42 -25.11 10.49
C ASN A 109 -9.89 -25.13 10.54
N THR A 110 -9.29 -24.08 9.99
CA THR A 110 -7.85 -23.83 9.86
C THR A 110 -7.32 -22.94 10.98
N ASN A 111 -8.20 -22.29 11.72
CA ASN A 111 -7.94 -21.49 12.91
C ASN A 111 -8.83 -21.97 14.07
N GLN A 112 -8.31 -22.94 14.83
CA GLN A 112 -9.04 -23.61 15.91
C GLN A 112 -9.09 -22.79 17.19
N SER A 113 -8.14 -21.86 17.37
CA SER A 113 -7.97 -21.07 18.58
C SER A 113 -7.64 -19.61 18.28
N SER A 114 -8.68 -18.76 18.19
CA SER A 114 -8.58 -17.28 18.06
C SER A 114 -7.90 -16.52 19.23
N ASN A 115 -7.14 -17.22 20.07
CA ASN A 115 -6.41 -16.66 21.20
C ASN A 115 -5.19 -17.52 21.55
N THR A 116 -4.49 -18.08 20.57
CA THR A 116 -3.28 -18.86 20.85
C THR A 116 -2.23 -17.96 21.48
N SER A 117 -1.76 -18.33 22.66
CA SER A 117 -0.73 -17.59 23.40
C SER A 117 0.17 -18.58 24.11
N THR A 118 1.44 -18.54 23.74
CA THR A 118 2.46 -19.45 24.20
C THR A 118 3.65 -18.64 24.67
N ASN A 119 3.64 -18.21 25.93
CA ASN A 119 4.82 -17.58 26.52
C ASN A 119 6.05 -18.52 26.40
N THR A 120 7.13 -18.02 25.80
CA THR A 120 8.33 -18.80 25.52
C THR A 120 9.46 -18.46 26.49
N SER A 121 10.67 -18.98 26.22
CA SER A 121 11.89 -18.57 26.91
C SER A 121 12.72 -17.56 26.11
N GLY A 122 12.08 -16.85 25.18
CA GLY A 122 12.68 -15.77 24.40
C GLY A 122 13.23 -14.63 25.26
N ILE A 123 13.97 -13.72 24.62
CA ILE A 123 14.68 -12.67 25.36
C ILE A 123 13.71 -11.54 25.71
N ASN A 124 13.39 -11.42 27.00
CA ASN A 124 12.65 -10.28 27.52
C ASN A 124 13.51 -9.03 27.67
N ASN A 125 12.92 -7.86 27.38
CA ASN A 125 13.51 -6.54 27.58
C ASN A 125 14.86 -6.39 26.84
N ASN A 126 14.90 -6.81 25.57
CA ASN A 126 16.06 -6.62 24.70
C ASN A 126 16.21 -5.14 24.36
N SER A 127 17.41 -4.56 24.54
CA SER A 127 17.60 -3.11 24.40
C SER A 127 17.34 -2.57 23.00
N ASP A 128 17.64 -3.34 21.97
CA ASP A 128 17.61 -2.88 20.59
C ASP A 128 16.16 -2.95 20.07
N PHE A 129 15.47 -4.05 20.40
CA PHE A 129 14.02 -4.17 20.19
C PHE A 129 13.24 -3.13 20.99
N ASN A 130 13.61 -2.87 22.25
CA ASN A 130 12.96 -1.82 23.04
C ASN A 130 13.17 -0.41 22.46
N ALA A 131 14.38 -0.15 21.95
CA ALA A 131 14.70 1.15 21.36
C ALA A 131 13.87 1.38 20.09
N ALA A 132 13.70 0.34 19.28
CA ALA A 132 12.94 0.42 18.04
C ALA A 132 11.42 0.38 18.26
N ALA A 133 10.92 -0.43 19.21
CA ALA A 133 9.50 -0.47 19.59
C ALA A 133 9.05 0.71 20.48
N GLY A 134 9.99 1.52 21.01
CA GLY A 134 9.70 2.63 21.92
C GLY A 134 9.19 2.22 23.32
N THR A 135 9.11 0.92 23.62
CA THR A 135 8.60 0.35 24.87
C THR A 135 9.34 -0.95 25.24
N THR A 136 8.91 -1.64 26.30
CA THR A 136 9.48 -2.94 26.67
C THR A 136 8.93 -4.06 25.81
N THR A 137 9.81 -4.89 25.26
CA THR A 137 9.47 -6.09 24.48
C THR A 137 9.69 -7.39 25.25
N TYR A 138 9.02 -8.45 24.84
CA TYR A 138 9.07 -9.79 25.43
C TYR A 138 9.33 -10.86 24.38
N ASP A 139 9.80 -12.03 24.82
CA ASP A 139 9.93 -13.25 24.03
C ASP A 139 10.63 -13.11 22.66
N ALA A 140 11.60 -12.21 22.57
CA ALA A 140 12.30 -11.93 21.31
C ALA A 140 12.97 -13.19 20.72
N SER A 141 12.72 -13.41 19.43
CA SER A 141 13.23 -14.49 18.58
C SER A 141 13.89 -13.89 17.33
N PHE A 142 15.21 -14.00 17.21
CA PHE A 142 15.96 -13.32 16.15
C PHE A 142 17.22 -14.05 15.70
N LEU A 143 17.60 -13.81 14.44
CA LEU A 143 18.85 -14.24 13.83
C LEU A 143 19.82 -13.06 13.74
N GLU A 144 21.11 -13.35 13.95
CA GLU A 144 22.22 -12.45 13.64
C GLU A 144 23.15 -13.17 12.66
N ILE A 145 23.40 -12.54 11.52
CA ILE A 145 24.08 -13.18 10.40
C ILE A 145 25.12 -12.22 9.83
N ASP A 146 26.37 -12.69 9.75
CA ASP A 146 27.43 -12.03 9.00
C ASP A 146 27.47 -12.59 7.58
N PHE A 147 27.55 -11.71 6.58
CA PHE A 147 27.51 -12.09 5.17
C PHE A 147 28.37 -11.17 4.30
N ILE A 148 28.71 -11.62 3.09
CA ILE A 148 29.43 -10.85 2.08
C ILE A 148 28.55 -10.80 0.81
N PRO A 149 27.98 -9.64 0.46
CA PRO A 149 27.17 -9.46 -0.74
C PRO A 149 28.05 -9.11 -1.95
N ASP A 150 27.62 -9.51 -3.15
CA ASP A 150 28.26 -9.12 -4.42
C ASP A 150 27.81 -7.73 -4.89
N GLY A 151 26.54 -7.37 -4.62
CA GLY A 151 25.94 -6.05 -4.89
C GLY A 151 25.93 -5.11 -3.67
N ASP A 152 25.55 -3.85 -3.90
CA ASP A 152 25.42 -2.79 -2.89
C ASP A 152 23.98 -2.61 -2.39
N THR A 153 23.02 -3.32 -2.96
CA THR A 153 21.62 -3.40 -2.51
C THR A 153 21.22 -4.86 -2.37
N MET A 154 20.57 -5.20 -1.25
CA MET A 154 19.91 -6.49 -1.04
C MET A 154 18.41 -6.29 -0.86
N THR A 155 17.65 -7.29 -1.26
CA THR A 155 16.22 -7.42 -0.96
C THR A 155 16.00 -8.48 0.12
N ILE A 156 14.83 -8.50 0.74
CA ILE A 156 14.31 -9.59 1.58
C ILE A 156 12.79 -9.62 1.43
N GLN A 157 12.21 -10.83 1.36
CA GLN A 157 10.77 -11.01 1.31
C GLN A 157 10.27 -11.70 2.57
N PHE A 158 9.16 -11.22 3.13
CA PHE A 158 8.60 -11.79 4.35
C PHE A 158 7.08 -11.63 4.44
N VAL A 159 6.44 -12.45 5.27
CA VAL A 159 5.04 -12.32 5.68
C VAL A 159 5.01 -12.19 7.20
N PHE A 160 4.20 -11.25 7.68
CA PHE A 160 3.86 -11.15 9.09
C PHE A 160 2.46 -11.69 9.33
N SER A 161 2.26 -12.38 10.45
CA SER A 161 0.97 -12.96 10.83
C SER A 161 0.79 -12.96 12.34
N SER A 162 -0.43 -12.75 12.79
CA SER A 162 -0.73 -12.58 14.22
C SER A 162 -2.17 -12.96 14.57
N GLU A 163 -2.36 -13.40 15.81
CA GLU A 163 -3.65 -13.56 16.49
C GLU A 163 -4.24 -12.23 16.97
N GLU A 164 -3.47 -11.14 16.94
CA GLU A 164 -3.96 -9.80 17.31
C GLU A 164 -4.68 -9.06 16.17
N TYR A 165 -4.64 -9.63 14.97
CA TYR A 165 -5.33 -9.10 13.80
C TYR A 165 -6.80 -9.54 13.75
N PRO A 166 -7.76 -8.69 13.33
CA PRO A 166 -7.69 -7.27 13.05
C PRO A 166 -8.01 -6.36 14.27
N GLU A 167 -8.25 -6.91 15.47
CA GLU A 167 -8.83 -6.16 16.59
C GLU A 167 -7.91 -5.13 17.26
N TYR A 168 -6.58 -5.23 17.12
CA TYR A 168 -5.60 -4.35 17.82
C TYR A 168 -4.71 -3.50 16.89
N VAL A 169 -5.11 -3.33 15.63
CA VAL A 169 -4.35 -2.66 14.55
C VAL A 169 -4.09 -1.17 14.73
N ASP A 170 -4.88 -0.48 15.57
CA ASP A 170 -4.73 0.95 15.89
C ASP A 170 -4.03 1.18 17.26
N SER A 171 -3.30 0.18 17.77
CA SER A 171 -2.79 0.21 19.13
C SER A 171 -1.29 -0.02 19.24
N LEU A 172 -0.67 0.64 20.22
CA LEU A 172 0.73 0.54 20.67
C LEU A 172 1.13 -0.87 21.18
N TYR A 173 0.36 -1.91 20.85
CA TYR A 173 0.45 -3.27 21.37
C TYR A 173 0.93 -4.28 20.33
N GLN A 174 1.14 -3.90 19.06
CA GLN A 174 1.58 -4.85 18.02
C GLN A 174 3.00 -5.38 18.23
N ASP A 175 3.15 -6.70 18.14
CA ASP A 175 4.44 -7.38 18.12
C ASP A 175 5.38 -6.81 17.05
N PHE A 176 6.63 -6.60 17.43
CA PHE A 176 7.58 -5.79 16.69
C PHE A 176 8.50 -6.67 15.83
N ILE A 177 8.53 -6.41 14.52
CA ILE A 177 9.58 -6.91 13.62
C ILE A 177 10.71 -5.89 13.57
N GLY A 178 11.92 -6.35 13.81
CA GLY A 178 13.12 -5.53 13.67
C GLY A 178 14.09 -6.07 12.65
N VAL A 179 14.56 -5.19 11.75
CA VAL A 179 15.67 -5.46 10.84
C VAL A 179 16.76 -4.42 11.10
N TRP A 180 17.99 -4.87 11.31
CA TRP A 180 19.17 -4.02 11.41
C TRP A 180 20.23 -4.49 10.45
N VAL A 181 20.90 -3.57 9.78
CA VAL A 181 22.01 -3.84 8.86
C VAL A 181 23.20 -3.02 9.31
N ASN A 182 24.32 -3.67 9.58
CA ASN A 182 25.52 -3.02 10.13
C ASN A 182 25.23 -2.18 11.40
N ASP A 183 24.38 -2.73 12.28
CA ASP A 183 23.86 -2.09 13.51
C ASP A 183 22.96 -0.86 13.29
N GLU A 184 22.63 -0.51 12.04
CA GLU A 184 21.67 0.53 11.70
C GLU A 184 20.29 -0.08 11.51
N PHE A 185 19.28 0.48 12.18
CA PHE A 185 17.90 0.03 12.02
C PHE A 185 17.42 0.34 10.62
N VAL A 186 16.84 -0.66 9.94
CA VAL A 186 16.22 -0.47 8.64
C VAL A 186 14.73 -0.25 8.87
N GLU A 187 14.29 0.99 8.67
CA GLU A 187 12.86 1.31 8.66
C GLU A 187 12.21 0.50 7.53
N LEU A 188 11.21 -0.31 7.88
CA LEU A 188 10.39 -1.01 6.90
C LEU A 188 9.61 0.08 6.17
N GLY A 189 9.84 0.32 4.88
CA GLY A 189 9.10 1.30 4.08
C GLY A 189 8.46 0.58 2.90
N LEU A 190 7.15 0.73 2.70
CA LEU A 190 6.51 0.39 1.42
C LEU A 190 6.74 1.59 0.51
N GLY A 191 7.52 1.45 -0.56
CA GLY A 191 7.85 2.60 -1.37
C GLY A 191 8.94 3.48 -0.75
N ASP A 192 8.95 4.74 -1.19
CA ASP A 192 9.87 5.77 -0.72
C ASP A 192 9.42 6.43 0.59
N GLY A 193 8.81 5.69 1.52
CA GLY A 193 8.28 6.21 2.79
C GLY A 193 7.91 5.13 3.82
N ASP A 194 8.03 5.50 5.09
CA ASP A 194 7.92 4.75 6.35
C ASP A 194 6.69 3.80 6.52
N ILE A 195 6.92 2.58 7.01
CA ILE A 195 5.95 1.71 7.70
C ILE A 195 6.37 1.63 9.17
N ASP A 196 5.68 2.39 9.98
CA ASP A 196 5.34 1.92 11.32
C ASP A 196 4.24 0.83 11.14
N PRO A 197 4.30 -0.33 11.81
CA PRO A 197 3.19 -1.30 11.89
C PRO A 197 1.81 -0.68 12.18
N ASN A 198 1.78 0.55 12.70
CA ASN A 198 0.62 1.43 12.81
C ASN A 198 -0.10 1.76 11.47
N ASN A 199 0.51 1.56 10.30
CA ASN A 199 0.00 2.09 9.02
C ASN A 199 -0.48 1.01 8.01
N ILE A 200 -0.56 -0.26 8.43
CA ILE A 200 -0.98 -1.35 7.52
C ILE A 200 -2.51 -1.50 7.44
N ASN A 201 -3.31 -1.01 8.41
CA ASN A 201 -4.73 -1.40 8.45
C ASN A 201 -5.75 -0.34 8.94
N SER A 202 -5.43 0.95 8.86
CA SER A 202 -6.47 1.99 8.99
C SER A 202 -6.47 3.00 7.83
N GLY A 203 -5.87 2.61 6.70
CA GLY A 203 -5.78 3.40 5.48
C GLY A 203 -5.16 2.65 4.27
N ASN A 204 -4.21 3.30 3.58
CA ASN A 204 -3.75 2.99 2.22
C ASN A 204 -3.13 1.61 1.95
N ASN A 205 -2.89 0.81 2.98
CA ASN A 205 -2.27 -0.51 2.88
C ASN A 205 -3.26 -1.65 3.22
N GLU A 206 -4.56 -1.35 3.38
CA GLU A 206 -5.63 -2.35 3.57
C GLU A 206 -5.57 -3.47 2.52
N SER A 207 -5.09 -3.17 1.30
CA SER A 207 -4.91 -4.15 0.22
C SER A 207 -3.82 -5.19 0.52
N LEU A 208 -2.88 -4.88 1.40
CA LEU A 208 -1.79 -5.77 1.83
C LEU A 208 -2.12 -6.52 3.11
N PHE A 209 -3.23 -6.20 3.78
CA PHE A 209 -3.74 -7.01 4.89
C PHE A 209 -4.72 -8.06 4.39
N ILE A 210 -4.56 -9.28 4.90
CA ILE A 210 -5.41 -10.42 4.57
C ILE A 210 -5.99 -10.99 5.86
N SER A 211 -7.29 -10.82 6.06
CA SER A 211 -8.02 -11.38 7.20
C SER A 211 -8.19 -12.90 7.06
N ASN A 212 -8.07 -13.62 8.16
CA ASN A 212 -8.35 -15.05 8.26
C ASN A 212 -9.42 -15.38 9.34
N LEU A 213 -10.21 -14.40 9.77
CA LEU A 213 -11.26 -14.57 10.79
C LEU A 213 -12.35 -15.59 10.44
N ASN A 214 -12.46 -15.98 9.17
CA ASN A 214 -13.47 -16.90 8.67
C ASN A 214 -12.89 -18.24 8.17
N ASP A 215 -11.69 -18.63 8.62
CA ASP A 215 -10.97 -19.82 8.15
C ASP A 215 -10.78 -19.81 6.62
N GLU A 216 -10.37 -18.68 6.06
CA GLU A 216 -10.22 -18.50 4.61
C GLU A 216 -8.86 -18.98 4.09
N TYR A 217 -7.89 -19.11 5.00
CA TYR A 217 -6.52 -19.52 4.73
C TYR A 217 -6.01 -20.55 5.74
N ASN A 218 -5.02 -21.36 5.34
CA ASN A 218 -4.47 -22.43 6.17
C ASN A 218 -3.40 -21.90 7.14
N THR A 219 -3.84 -21.11 8.11
CA THR A 219 -3.04 -20.64 9.25
C THR A 219 -3.93 -20.55 10.48
N GLU A 220 -3.35 -20.78 11.65
CA GLU A 220 -4.05 -20.55 12.93
C GLU A 220 -4.16 -19.06 13.27
N MET A 221 -3.44 -18.18 12.57
CA MET A 221 -3.46 -16.74 12.83
C MET A 221 -4.77 -16.10 12.35
N ASP A 222 -5.25 -15.07 13.06
CA ASP A 222 -6.48 -14.34 12.72
C ASP A 222 -6.29 -13.38 11.52
N GLY A 223 -5.05 -13.02 11.19
CA GLY A 223 -4.68 -12.28 9.97
C GLY A 223 -3.19 -12.34 9.62
N PHE A 224 -2.87 -11.96 8.39
CA PHE A 224 -1.50 -11.88 7.89
C PHE A 224 -1.35 -10.81 6.80
N THR A 225 -0.11 -10.46 6.46
CA THR A 225 0.20 -9.54 5.36
C THR A 225 0.35 -10.29 4.03
N ALA A 226 0.07 -9.64 2.90
CA ALA A 226 0.66 -10.01 1.63
C ALA A 226 2.20 -10.05 1.76
N THR A 227 2.88 -10.70 0.82
CA THR A 227 4.35 -10.73 0.82
C THR A 227 4.91 -9.31 0.80
N MET A 228 5.59 -8.97 1.88
CA MET A 228 6.30 -7.71 2.06
C MET A 228 7.71 -7.85 1.51
N THR A 229 8.29 -6.73 1.11
CA THR A 229 9.69 -6.65 0.65
C THR A 229 10.43 -5.52 1.35
N LEU A 230 11.75 -5.60 1.43
CA LEU A 230 12.61 -4.52 1.91
C LEU A 230 13.91 -4.45 1.11
N ASN A 231 14.17 -3.30 0.50
CA ASN A 231 15.45 -2.98 -0.12
C ASN A 231 16.39 -2.32 0.90
N MET A 232 17.59 -2.88 1.07
CA MET A 232 18.57 -2.46 2.07
C MET A 232 19.95 -2.23 1.44
N SER A 233 20.59 -1.12 1.82
CA SER A 233 21.95 -0.79 1.38
C SER A 233 22.99 -1.62 2.13
N VAL A 234 23.95 -2.20 1.40
CA VAL A 234 25.02 -3.04 1.95
C VAL A 234 26.38 -2.73 1.32
N ASN A 235 27.46 -3.14 2.00
CA ASN A 235 28.82 -2.95 1.50
C ASN A 235 29.25 -4.13 0.62
N ALA A 236 29.18 -3.96 -0.70
CA ALA A 236 29.61 -4.96 -1.68
C ALA A 236 31.06 -5.44 -1.43
N GLY A 237 31.27 -6.76 -1.47
CA GLY A 237 32.58 -7.41 -1.32
C GLY A 237 33.20 -7.30 0.08
N ALA A 238 32.47 -6.80 1.07
CA ALA A 238 32.89 -6.69 2.46
C ALA A 238 31.93 -7.44 3.39
N VAL A 239 32.40 -7.75 4.60
CA VAL A 239 31.52 -8.35 5.62
C VAL A 239 30.53 -7.29 6.10
N ASN A 240 29.25 -7.63 6.03
CA ASN A 240 28.13 -6.91 6.61
C ASN A 240 27.48 -7.79 7.69
N SER A 241 26.76 -7.18 8.62
CA SER A 241 25.90 -7.88 9.56
C SER A 241 24.43 -7.57 9.29
N ILE A 242 23.55 -8.55 9.44
CA ILE A 242 22.10 -8.35 9.52
C ILE A 242 21.57 -8.99 10.80
N ARG A 243 20.70 -8.28 11.50
CA ARG A 243 19.85 -8.83 12.56
C ARG A 243 18.42 -8.75 12.09
N ILE A 244 17.69 -9.85 12.16
CA ILE A 244 16.27 -9.91 11.83
C ILE A 244 15.53 -10.73 12.87
N GLY A 245 14.40 -10.22 13.36
CA GLY A 245 13.55 -10.99 14.25
C GLY A 245 12.28 -10.30 14.68
N ILE A 246 11.59 -10.98 15.59
CA ILE A 246 10.28 -10.63 16.12
C ILE A 246 10.31 -10.63 17.64
N ALA A 247 9.52 -9.77 18.29
CA ALA A 247 9.35 -9.76 19.74
C ALA A 247 7.95 -9.27 20.11
N ASP A 248 7.41 -9.77 21.21
CA ASP A 248 6.12 -9.29 21.70
C ASP A 248 6.24 -7.86 22.24
N VAL A 249 5.20 -7.05 22.07
CA VAL A 249 5.18 -5.67 22.57
C VAL A 249 4.17 -5.51 23.69
N THR A 250 4.63 -4.97 24.82
CA THR A 250 3.80 -4.57 25.97
C THR A 250 3.19 -5.69 26.82
N ASP A 251 2.73 -6.80 26.27
CA ASP A 251 2.48 -8.04 27.02
C ASP A 251 2.97 -9.29 26.26
N SER A 252 2.73 -10.49 26.79
CA SER A 252 3.16 -11.77 26.19
C SER A 252 1.93 -12.61 25.79
N ASN A 253 0.79 -11.95 25.57
CA ASN A 253 -0.44 -12.59 25.16
C ASN A 253 -0.54 -12.45 23.64
N TYR A 254 -1.00 -13.52 22.99
CA TYR A 254 -1.11 -13.68 21.53
C TYR A 254 0.23 -13.95 20.84
N ASP A 255 0.26 -14.99 20.00
CA ASP A 255 1.46 -15.39 19.27
C ASP A 255 1.49 -14.70 17.90
N SER A 256 2.66 -14.17 17.52
CA SER A 256 2.92 -13.64 16.18
C SER A 256 4.07 -14.36 15.50
N ASN A 257 4.08 -14.31 14.17
CA ASN A 257 5.08 -14.99 13.35
C ASN A 257 5.60 -14.08 12.23
N LEU A 258 6.91 -14.14 12.03
CA LEU A 258 7.64 -13.61 10.90
C LEU A 258 8.12 -14.77 10.03
N LEU A 259 7.57 -14.90 8.83
CA LEU A 259 8.00 -15.87 7.83
C LEU A 259 8.88 -15.16 6.80
N ILE A 260 10.10 -15.65 6.59
CA ILE A 260 11.08 -15.09 5.65
C ILE A 260 11.26 -16.06 4.49
N GLY A 261 11.13 -15.58 3.25
CA GLY A 261 11.24 -16.41 2.05
C GLY A 261 12.63 -17.00 1.84
N GLY A 262 12.69 -18.28 1.47
CA GLY A 262 13.93 -18.96 1.12
C GLY A 262 14.63 -18.27 -0.05
N GLY A 263 15.94 -18.04 0.08
CA GLY A 263 16.74 -17.33 -0.92
C GLY A 263 16.37 -15.86 -1.16
N SER A 264 15.45 -15.28 -0.38
CA SER A 264 14.98 -13.90 -0.61
C SER A 264 16.01 -12.84 -0.23
N LEU A 265 16.99 -13.15 0.63
CA LEU A 265 18.13 -12.29 0.93
C LEU A 265 19.18 -12.39 -0.18
N GLN A 266 19.02 -11.59 -1.24
CA GLN A 266 19.81 -11.67 -2.46
C GLN A 266 20.12 -10.30 -3.09
N THR A 267 21.10 -10.24 -4.00
CA THR A 267 21.57 -8.99 -4.67
C THR A 267 21.41 -8.99 -6.20
N THR A 268 20.83 -10.05 -6.76
CA THR A 268 20.85 -10.36 -8.19
C THR A 268 19.62 -9.85 -8.95
N LEU A 269 18.43 -10.00 -8.38
CA LEU A 269 17.20 -9.45 -8.91
C LEU A 269 16.68 -8.43 -7.91
N ILE A 270 16.56 -7.16 -8.29
CA ILE A 270 16.01 -6.14 -7.40
C ILE A 270 14.81 -5.53 -8.11
N ALA A 271 13.63 -5.87 -7.61
CA ALA A 271 12.39 -5.21 -7.98
C ALA A 271 12.33 -3.84 -7.28
N GLN A 272 11.83 -2.83 -7.98
CA GLN A 272 11.87 -1.44 -7.55
C GLN A 272 10.48 -0.83 -7.54
N ASP A 273 10.12 -0.15 -6.45
CA ASP A 273 8.77 0.37 -6.31
C ASP A 273 8.38 1.37 -7.42
N ASP A 274 7.11 1.35 -7.79
CA ASP A 274 6.52 2.10 -8.88
C ASP A 274 5.49 3.14 -8.42
N LYS A 275 5.39 4.22 -9.19
CA LYS A 275 4.34 5.24 -9.03
C LYS A 275 3.50 5.38 -10.29
N ILE A 276 2.21 5.11 -10.15
CA ILE A 276 1.21 5.07 -11.21
C ILE A 276 0.19 6.20 -10.99
N GLU A 277 0.39 7.31 -11.70
CA GLU A 277 -0.60 8.39 -11.73
C GLU A 277 -1.70 8.06 -12.75
N VAL A 278 -2.96 7.94 -12.31
CA VAL A 278 -4.12 7.66 -13.16
C VAL A 278 -5.27 8.57 -12.75
N ALA A 279 -5.94 9.20 -13.70
CA ALA A 279 -7.10 10.03 -13.39
C ALA A 279 -8.25 9.14 -12.89
N PRO A 280 -9.04 9.54 -11.86
CA PRO A 280 -10.17 8.72 -11.45
C PRO A 280 -11.20 8.49 -12.57
N GLY A 281 -11.51 7.22 -12.80
CA GLY A 281 -12.31 6.66 -13.88
C GLY A 281 -11.52 6.36 -15.15
N GLY A 282 -10.25 6.73 -15.21
CA GLY A 282 -9.37 6.59 -16.36
C GLY A 282 -8.60 5.28 -16.40
N THR A 283 -7.91 5.05 -17.52
CA THR A 283 -7.10 3.86 -17.74
C THR A 283 -5.66 4.24 -18.07
N ARG A 284 -4.66 3.52 -17.53
CA ARG A 284 -3.24 3.72 -17.83
C ARG A 284 -2.52 2.39 -18.00
N THR A 285 -1.77 2.24 -19.08
CA THR A 285 -0.82 1.15 -19.24
C THR A 285 0.54 1.56 -18.67
N VAL A 286 1.14 0.69 -17.86
CA VAL A 286 2.44 0.89 -17.21
C VAL A 286 3.27 -0.38 -17.28
N ASP A 287 4.57 -0.19 -17.46
CA ASP A 287 5.55 -1.26 -17.34
C ASP A 287 6.17 -1.15 -15.95
N VAL A 288 5.69 -1.96 -15.00
CA VAL A 288 6.20 -2.01 -13.63
C VAL A 288 7.58 -2.65 -13.56
N MET A 289 8.03 -3.33 -14.62
CA MET A 289 9.36 -3.96 -14.65
C MET A 289 10.42 -3.04 -15.26
N ALA A 290 10.06 -1.81 -15.64
CA ALA A 290 10.94 -0.93 -16.42
C ALA A 290 12.16 -0.43 -15.64
N ASN A 291 12.05 -0.36 -14.31
CA ASN A 291 13.07 0.02 -13.33
C ASN A 291 13.70 -1.19 -12.64
N ASP A 292 13.23 -2.40 -12.91
CA ASP A 292 13.71 -3.62 -12.25
C ASP A 292 15.05 -4.09 -12.82
N GLY A 293 15.92 -4.52 -11.90
CA GLY A 293 17.21 -5.13 -12.21
C GLY A 293 17.12 -6.64 -12.12
N GLY A 294 17.71 -7.35 -13.08
CA GLY A 294 17.86 -8.80 -13.03
C GLY A 294 19.28 -9.26 -13.34
N PRO A 295 19.56 -10.57 -13.20
CA PRO A 295 20.83 -11.14 -13.63
C PRO A 295 21.18 -10.77 -15.07
N ALA A 296 22.47 -10.62 -15.37
CA ALA A 296 22.90 -10.12 -16.67
C ALA A 296 22.26 -10.93 -17.82
N SER A 297 21.50 -10.23 -18.69
CA SER A 297 20.76 -10.76 -19.84
C SER A 297 19.54 -11.67 -19.56
N SER A 298 19.06 -11.73 -18.31
CA SER A 298 17.80 -12.41 -18.00
C SER A 298 16.59 -11.67 -18.56
N THR A 299 15.54 -12.41 -18.89
CA THR A 299 14.21 -11.83 -19.14
C THR A 299 13.43 -11.88 -17.83
N LEU A 300 12.82 -10.75 -17.45
CA LEU A 300 11.92 -10.67 -16.30
C LEU A 300 10.48 -10.92 -16.75
N THR A 301 9.72 -11.62 -15.91
CA THR A 301 8.31 -11.92 -16.12
C THR A 301 7.53 -11.58 -14.86
N LEU A 302 6.45 -10.81 -15.00
CA LEU A 302 5.47 -10.61 -13.93
C LEU A 302 4.73 -11.92 -13.65
N THR A 303 4.84 -12.44 -12.43
CA THR A 303 4.24 -13.73 -12.03
C THR A 303 3.12 -13.58 -11.00
N HIS A 304 3.15 -12.55 -10.15
CA HIS A 304 2.10 -12.34 -9.16
C HIS A 304 1.69 -10.87 -9.02
N ILE A 305 0.44 -10.64 -8.64
CA ILE A 305 -0.08 -9.35 -8.16
C ILE A 305 -0.84 -9.64 -6.85
N ASN A 306 -0.48 -8.97 -5.75
CA ASN A 306 -1.02 -9.22 -4.40
C ASN A 306 -1.00 -10.72 -4.03
N GLY A 307 0.09 -11.41 -4.37
CA GLY A 307 0.25 -12.86 -4.14
C GLY A 307 -0.63 -13.76 -5.01
N GLN A 308 -1.45 -13.21 -5.92
CA GLN A 308 -2.22 -13.99 -6.88
C GLN A 308 -1.40 -14.26 -8.13
N GLU A 309 -1.30 -15.53 -8.54
CA GLU A 309 -0.62 -15.92 -9.78
C GLU A 309 -1.29 -15.25 -10.99
N VAL A 310 -0.49 -14.57 -11.81
CA VAL A 310 -0.94 -13.87 -13.03
C VAL A 310 -0.15 -14.30 -14.25
N SER A 311 -0.80 -14.20 -15.40
CA SER A 311 -0.17 -14.36 -16.72
C SER A 311 -0.84 -13.41 -17.71
N ALA A 312 -0.34 -13.32 -18.94
CA ALA A 312 -0.96 -12.49 -19.97
C ALA A 312 -2.46 -12.79 -20.12
N GLY A 313 -3.29 -11.76 -19.94
CA GLY A 313 -4.75 -11.82 -19.94
C GLY A 313 -5.39 -12.01 -18.56
N SER A 314 -4.61 -12.17 -17.50
CA SER A 314 -5.12 -12.15 -16.12
C SER A 314 -5.67 -10.77 -15.78
N VAL A 315 -6.74 -10.76 -14.98
CA VAL A 315 -7.38 -9.55 -14.47
C VAL A 315 -7.48 -9.67 -12.95
N VAL A 316 -6.90 -8.71 -12.22
CA VAL A 316 -6.94 -8.61 -10.77
C VAL A 316 -7.70 -7.34 -10.37
N THR A 317 -8.65 -7.45 -9.46
CA THR A 317 -9.39 -6.29 -8.92
C THR A 317 -8.92 -6.02 -7.50
N LEU A 318 -8.42 -4.82 -7.24
CA LEU A 318 -8.01 -4.39 -5.91
C LEU A 318 -9.23 -4.22 -4.99
N SER A 319 -9.03 -4.29 -3.67
CA SER A 319 -10.09 -4.09 -2.67
C SER A 319 -10.78 -2.74 -2.79
N THR A 320 -10.01 -1.73 -3.21
CA THR A 320 -10.41 -0.35 -3.51
C THR A 320 -11.15 -0.20 -4.85
N GLY A 321 -11.19 -1.25 -5.69
CA GLY A 321 -12.04 -1.33 -6.89
C GLY A 321 -11.33 -1.07 -8.23
N GLN A 322 -10.06 -0.70 -8.23
CA GLN A 322 -9.24 -0.60 -9.43
C GLN A 322 -9.04 -1.98 -10.06
N VAL A 323 -8.98 -2.02 -11.39
CA VAL A 323 -8.84 -3.25 -12.16
C VAL A 323 -7.51 -3.25 -12.89
N LEU A 324 -6.71 -4.29 -12.69
CA LEU A 324 -5.38 -4.49 -13.27
C LEU A 324 -5.45 -5.63 -14.30
N GLU A 325 -5.24 -5.31 -15.58
CA GLU A 325 -5.16 -6.31 -16.66
C GLU A 325 -3.70 -6.50 -17.10
N VAL A 326 -3.20 -7.73 -17.07
CA VAL A 326 -1.84 -8.06 -17.51
C VAL A 326 -1.82 -8.24 -19.03
N ASN A 327 -1.07 -7.39 -19.73
CA ASN A 327 -0.97 -7.42 -21.18
C ASN A 327 0.01 -8.51 -21.68
N ALA A 328 -0.09 -8.83 -22.98
CA ALA A 328 0.76 -9.86 -23.61
C ALA A 328 2.25 -9.50 -23.66
N ASP A 329 2.61 -8.23 -23.48
CA ASP A 329 3.99 -7.74 -23.43
C ASP A 329 4.53 -7.61 -22.00
N GLY A 330 3.76 -8.01 -20.98
CA GLY A 330 4.16 -7.94 -19.57
C GLY A 330 3.77 -6.64 -18.87
N THR A 331 3.31 -5.62 -19.60
CA THR A 331 2.80 -4.39 -19.00
C THR A 331 1.45 -4.60 -18.33
N ILE A 332 1.08 -3.73 -17.40
CA ILE A 332 -0.21 -3.74 -16.71
C ILE A 332 -1.07 -2.59 -17.20
N THR A 333 -2.31 -2.85 -17.59
CA THR A 333 -3.34 -1.84 -17.82
C THR A 333 -4.15 -1.65 -16.55
N VAL A 334 -3.95 -0.52 -15.87
CA VAL A 334 -4.69 -0.10 -14.69
C VAL A 334 -5.94 0.67 -15.12
N THR A 335 -7.12 0.26 -14.65
CA THR A 335 -8.36 1.03 -14.76
C THR A 335 -8.74 1.52 -13.37
N ALA A 336 -8.68 2.83 -13.20
CA ALA A 336 -9.09 3.53 -11.99
C ALA A 336 -10.60 3.50 -11.82
N ASP A 337 -11.04 3.35 -10.58
CA ASP A 337 -12.40 3.65 -10.16
C ASP A 337 -12.62 5.19 -10.14
N SER A 338 -13.82 5.65 -9.80
CA SER A 338 -14.17 7.07 -9.89
C SER A 338 -13.76 7.93 -8.70
N ASP A 339 -13.25 7.32 -7.63
CA ASP A 339 -12.96 7.99 -6.37
C ASP A 339 -11.55 8.60 -6.37
N GLU A 340 -11.32 9.60 -5.52
CA GLU A 340 -10.02 10.26 -5.40
C GLU A 340 -9.26 9.61 -4.24
N GLU A 341 -8.38 8.66 -4.56
CA GLU A 341 -7.63 7.91 -3.56
C GLU A 341 -6.23 7.53 -4.03
N SER A 342 -5.42 7.07 -3.08
CA SER A 342 -4.13 6.43 -3.31
C SER A 342 -4.28 4.98 -2.86
N THR A 343 -3.99 4.02 -3.75
CA THR A 343 -4.00 2.60 -3.40
C THR A 343 -2.69 1.94 -3.78
N ILE A 344 -2.30 0.89 -3.08
CA ILE A 344 -1.06 0.16 -3.33
C ILE A 344 -1.35 -1.29 -3.69
N PHE A 345 -0.51 -1.89 -4.53
CA PHE A 345 -0.49 -3.33 -4.73
C PHE A 345 0.95 -3.83 -4.78
N SER A 346 1.18 -5.08 -4.38
CA SER A 346 2.45 -5.76 -4.59
C SER A 346 2.47 -6.47 -5.92
N TYR A 347 3.65 -6.55 -6.55
CA TYR A 347 3.87 -7.35 -7.73
C TYR A 347 5.16 -8.16 -7.57
N THR A 348 5.16 -9.39 -8.08
CA THR A 348 6.33 -10.27 -8.06
C THR A 348 6.82 -10.49 -9.48
N VAL A 349 8.12 -10.30 -9.67
CA VAL A 349 8.82 -10.57 -10.92
C VAL A 349 9.74 -11.77 -10.75
N GLU A 350 9.88 -12.56 -11.80
CA GLU A 350 10.76 -13.71 -11.85
C GLU A 350 11.66 -13.65 -13.09
N SER A 351 12.94 -13.95 -12.90
CA SER A 351 13.89 -14.17 -13.98
C SER A 351 13.71 -15.55 -14.60
N ASP A 352 14.16 -15.71 -15.84
CA ASP A 352 14.28 -17.03 -16.51
C ASP A 352 15.23 -18.01 -15.80
N THR A 353 15.98 -17.55 -14.80
CA THR A 353 16.82 -18.38 -13.91
C THR A 353 16.11 -18.84 -12.63
N GLY A 354 14.86 -18.43 -12.39
CA GLY A 354 14.07 -18.84 -11.22
C GLY A 354 14.32 -18.01 -9.96
N ILE A 355 15.05 -16.89 -10.06
CA ILE A 355 15.16 -15.90 -8.98
C ILE A 355 13.97 -14.96 -9.11
N SER A 356 13.27 -14.70 -8.01
CA SER A 356 12.17 -13.75 -7.94
C SER A 356 12.44 -12.65 -6.92
N ASP A 357 11.75 -11.53 -7.09
CA ASP A 357 11.66 -10.46 -6.09
C ASP A 357 10.28 -9.81 -6.18
N THR A 358 9.88 -9.11 -5.11
CA THR A 358 8.59 -8.43 -5.01
C THR A 358 8.85 -6.96 -4.75
N ALA A 359 8.05 -6.09 -5.37
CA ALA A 359 8.02 -4.66 -5.10
C ALA A 359 6.57 -4.17 -5.06
N PHE A 360 6.40 -2.89 -4.78
CA PHE A 360 5.09 -2.25 -4.67
C PHE A 360 4.87 -1.25 -5.79
N ALA A 361 3.61 -1.10 -6.18
CA ALA A 361 3.18 -0.05 -7.09
C ALA A 361 2.05 0.75 -6.43
N THR A 362 2.26 2.06 -6.28
CA THR A 362 1.27 2.99 -5.75
C THR A 362 0.51 3.65 -6.89
N ILE A 363 -0.82 3.54 -6.88
CA ILE A 363 -1.73 4.17 -7.81
C ILE A 363 -2.28 5.44 -7.15
N ASN A 364 -1.96 6.60 -7.72
CA ASN A 364 -2.41 7.92 -7.26
C ASN A 364 -3.47 8.50 -8.19
N GLN A 365 -4.57 9.00 -7.60
CA GLN A 365 -5.71 9.53 -8.34
C GLN A 365 -6.09 10.97 -7.88
N ALA A 366 -5.44 12.01 -8.43
CA ALA A 366 -5.55 13.41 -7.95
C ALA A 366 -6.06 14.46 -9.00
N PRO A 367 -6.72 15.56 -8.57
CA PRO A 367 -7.20 16.66 -9.45
C PRO A 367 -6.15 17.75 -9.77
N CYS A 368 -6.14 18.31 -10.99
CA CYS A 368 -5.05 19.18 -11.50
C CYS A 368 -5.53 20.39 -12.36
N PHE A 369 -4.74 21.47 -12.41
CA PHE A 369 -4.89 22.62 -13.33
C PHE A 369 -4.18 22.39 -14.66
N VAL A 370 -4.60 23.00 -15.77
CA VAL A 370 -3.78 23.02 -17.00
C VAL A 370 -2.73 24.13 -16.95
N ALA A 371 -1.49 23.86 -17.39
CA ALA A 371 -0.41 24.85 -17.45
C ALA A 371 -0.82 26.10 -18.25
N GLY A 372 -0.31 27.26 -17.85
CA GLY A 372 -0.71 28.56 -18.37
C GLY A 372 -1.97 29.14 -17.71
N THR A 373 -2.74 28.36 -16.93
CA THR A 373 -3.90 28.84 -16.17
C THR A 373 -3.48 29.96 -15.23
N LYS A 374 -4.07 31.16 -15.36
CA LYS A 374 -3.68 32.30 -14.53
C LYS A 374 -4.32 32.26 -13.15
N ILE A 375 -3.50 32.13 -12.13
CA ILE A 375 -3.89 32.15 -10.72
C ILE A 375 -3.79 33.58 -10.18
N ARG A 376 -4.80 34.01 -9.43
CA ARG A 376 -4.86 35.36 -8.88
C ARG A 376 -3.91 35.51 -7.68
N THR A 377 -2.91 36.39 -7.82
CA THR A 377 -2.01 36.79 -6.72
C THR A 377 -2.29 38.24 -6.30
N PRO A 378 -1.76 38.71 -5.15
CA PRO A 378 -1.87 40.12 -4.74
C PRO A 378 -1.34 41.11 -5.79
N ASN A 379 -0.35 40.71 -6.59
CA ASN A 379 0.33 41.56 -7.56
C ASN A 379 -0.21 41.42 -8.98
N GLY A 380 -1.24 40.60 -9.18
CA GLY A 380 -1.83 40.32 -10.50
C GLY A 380 -1.98 38.82 -10.75
N ALA A 381 -2.53 38.46 -11.90
CA ALA A 381 -2.71 37.05 -12.24
C ALA A 381 -1.41 36.48 -12.85
N VAL A 382 -0.91 35.39 -12.28
CA VAL A 382 0.34 34.71 -12.66
C VAL A 382 0.01 33.31 -13.18
N PRO A 383 0.61 32.83 -14.29
CA PRO A 383 0.43 31.45 -14.73
C PRO A 383 0.81 30.44 -13.65
N VAL A 384 0.01 29.37 -13.50
CA VAL A 384 0.19 28.35 -12.46
C VAL A 384 1.57 27.68 -12.52
N ASP A 385 2.10 27.49 -13.72
CA ASP A 385 3.42 26.93 -14.04
C ASP A 385 4.60 27.90 -13.80
N GLN A 386 4.32 29.13 -13.38
CA GLN A 386 5.33 30.14 -13.01
C GLN A 386 5.34 30.48 -11.53
N LEU A 387 4.39 29.94 -10.76
CA LEU A 387 4.40 30.06 -9.31
C LEU A 387 5.51 29.18 -8.73
N MET A 388 6.04 29.59 -7.58
CA MET A 388 6.99 28.82 -6.78
C MET A 388 6.46 28.67 -5.34
N PRO A 389 6.88 27.63 -4.60
CA PRO A 389 6.64 27.57 -3.16
C PRO A 389 7.04 28.90 -2.47
N GLY A 390 6.19 29.36 -1.55
CA GLY A 390 6.29 30.66 -0.88
C GLY A 390 5.61 31.83 -1.60
N ASP A 391 5.24 31.70 -2.88
CA ASP A 391 4.50 32.75 -3.58
C ASP A 391 3.10 32.94 -2.99
N LEU A 392 2.66 34.19 -2.86
CA LEU A 392 1.34 34.51 -2.30
C LEU A 392 0.24 34.39 -3.36
N VAL A 393 -0.73 33.52 -3.12
CA VAL A 393 -1.97 33.41 -3.92
C VAL A 393 -3.14 33.94 -3.11
N LEU A 394 -4.05 34.68 -3.76
CA LEU A 394 -5.27 35.14 -3.11
C LEU A 394 -6.23 33.96 -2.94
N THR A 395 -6.59 33.69 -1.70
CA THR A 395 -7.58 32.69 -1.34
C THR A 395 -8.88 33.36 -0.91
N LYS A 396 -9.96 32.58 -0.98
CA LYS A 396 -11.31 33.07 -0.74
C LYS A 396 -11.53 33.49 0.71
N ASP A 397 -11.10 32.65 1.65
CA ASP A 397 -11.49 32.76 3.05
C ASP A 397 -10.36 33.33 3.92
N ASN A 398 -9.10 33.10 3.54
CA ASN A 398 -7.94 33.37 4.40
C ASN A 398 -7.03 34.49 3.86
N GLY A 399 -7.46 35.25 2.86
CA GLY A 399 -6.64 36.31 2.27
C GLY A 399 -5.50 35.75 1.41
N ALA A 400 -4.37 36.43 1.33
CA ALA A 400 -3.23 35.93 0.57
C ALA A 400 -2.49 34.85 1.37
N GLN A 401 -2.38 33.64 0.82
CA GLN A 401 -1.69 32.51 1.46
C GLN A 401 -0.48 32.09 0.63
N PRO A 402 0.63 31.69 1.27
CA PRO A 402 1.80 31.17 0.57
C PRO A 402 1.46 29.80 -0.02
N VAL A 403 1.87 29.57 -1.27
CA VAL A 403 1.85 28.23 -1.84
C VAL A 403 2.85 27.37 -1.08
N ALA A 404 2.39 26.26 -0.50
CA ALA A 404 3.25 25.33 0.23
C ALA A 404 4.00 24.41 -0.75
N TRP A 405 3.35 23.96 -1.82
CA TRP A 405 3.93 23.03 -2.79
C TRP A 405 3.32 23.17 -4.19
N ILE A 406 4.10 22.80 -5.20
CA ILE A 406 3.71 22.79 -6.62
C ILE A 406 4.28 21.53 -7.30
N GLY A 407 3.44 20.80 -8.02
CA GLY A 407 3.85 19.69 -8.88
C GLY A 407 3.27 19.83 -10.29
N SER A 408 3.93 19.25 -11.30
CA SER A 408 3.42 19.28 -12.67
C SER A 408 3.78 18.04 -13.48
N ARG A 409 2.95 17.68 -14.46
CA ARG A 409 3.18 16.55 -15.37
C ARG A 409 2.49 16.74 -16.73
N GLU A 410 3.13 16.30 -17.81
CA GLU A 410 2.54 16.27 -19.16
C GLU A 410 1.91 14.91 -19.47
N VAL A 411 0.70 14.92 -20.05
CA VAL A 411 -0.04 13.72 -20.48
C VAL A 411 -0.69 13.95 -21.85
N GLU A 412 -1.02 12.87 -22.56
CA GLU A 412 -1.82 12.95 -23.79
C GLU A 412 -3.31 13.21 -23.46
N ALA A 413 -3.93 14.16 -24.15
CA ALA A 413 -5.31 14.59 -23.90
C ALA A 413 -6.33 13.67 -24.60
N THR A 414 -6.46 12.43 -24.13
CA THR A 414 -7.39 11.43 -24.69
C THR A 414 -8.27 10.80 -23.62
N GLY A 415 -9.55 10.56 -23.91
CA GLY A 415 -10.47 9.91 -22.96
C GLY A 415 -10.55 10.67 -21.62
N ASP A 416 -10.41 9.97 -20.50
CA ASP A 416 -10.49 10.56 -19.15
C ASP A 416 -9.35 11.53 -18.79
N TYR A 417 -8.31 11.63 -19.64
CA TYR A 417 -7.23 12.61 -19.49
C TYR A 417 -7.50 13.89 -20.27
N ALA A 418 -8.49 13.88 -21.17
CA ALA A 418 -8.84 15.04 -21.96
C ALA A 418 -9.37 16.16 -21.03
N PRO A 419 -8.79 17.38 -21.08
CA PRO A 419 -9.16 18.46 -20.20
C PRO A 419 -10.61 18.89 -20.42
N VAL A 420 -11.25 19.33 -19.33
CA VAL A 420 -12.56 19.97 -19.39
C VAL A 420 -12.37 21.46 -19.61
N ARG A 421 -12.79 21.94 -20.77
CA ARG A 421 -12.89 23.35 -21.11
C ARG A 421 -14.19 23.92 -20.55
N ILE A 422 -14.06 24.92 -19.69
CA ILE A 422 -15.18 25.74 -19.20
C ILE A 422 -15.11 27.08 -19.93
N ALA A 423 -16.12 27.34 -20.77
CA ALA A 423 -16.23 28.57 -21.54
C ALA A 423 -16.31 29.79 -20.61
N ARG A 424 -15.86 30.94 -21.12
CA ARG A 424 -15.95 32.20 -20.37
C ARG A 424 -17.38 32.46 -19.88
N ASN A 425 -17.48 32.96 -18.66
CA ASN A 425 -18.72 33.37 -18.03
C ASN A 425 -19.78 32.28 -17.73
N THR A 426 -19.42 31.00 -17.78
CA THR A 426 -20.35 29.89 -17.49
C THR A 426 -20.81 29.89 -16.02
N PHE A 427 -19.89 30.14 -15.08
CA PHE A 427 -20.15 30.11 -13.64
C PHE A 427 -19.89 31.45 -12.94
N GLY A 428 -20.28 32.56 -13.59
CA GLY A 428 -20.03 33.91 -13.11
C GLY A 428 -18.95 34.62 -13.93
N ASN A 429 -18.36 35.73 -13.47
CA ASN A 429 -17.41 36.50 -14.29
C ASN A 429 -16.00 35.88 -14.25
N HIS A 430 -15.65 35.10 -15.28
CA HIS A 430 -14.33 34.48 -15.43
C HIS A 430 -13.92 34.34 -16.90
N ARG A 431 -12.62 34.19 -17.15
CA ARG A 431 -12.08 33.85 -18.47
C ARG A 431 -12.28 32.37 -18.75
N GLU A 432 -12.05 31.97 -19.99
CA GLU A 432 -12.05 30.54 -20.32
C GLU A 432 -10.92 29.84 -19.54
N ILE A 433 -11.22 28.66 -19.00
CA ILE A 433 -10.30 27.84 -18.23
C ILE A 433 -10.39 26.38 -18.67
N TRP A 434 -9.27 25.69 -18.58
CA TRP A 434 -9.13 24.27 -18.85
C TRP A 434 -8.60 23.62 -17.56
N VAL A 435 -9.26 22.56 -17.12
CA VAL A 435 -8.93 21.85 -15.88
C VAL A 435 -8.99 20.35 -16.11
N SER A 436 -8.38 19.55 -15.22
CA SER A 436 -8.60 18.11 -15.25
C SER A 436 -10.08 17.79 -15.00
N PRO A 437 -10.61 16.66 -15.49
CA PRO A 437 -12.03 16.34 -15.35
C PRO A 437 -12.55 16.31 -13.91
N LEU A 438 -11.70 16.06 -12.92
CA LEU A 438 -12.12 15.97 -11.52
C LEU A 438 -11.84 17.21 -10.70
N HIS A 439 -11.10 18.17 -11.25
CA HIS A 439 -10.88 19.45 -10.61
C HIS A 439 -12.20 20.11 -10.22
N ARG A 440 -12.37 20.43 -8.94
CA ARG A 440 -13.66 20.89 -8.44
C ARG A 440 -13.82 22.39 -8.58
N ILE A 441 -15.01 22.76 -9.05
CA ILE A 441 -15.45 24.13 -9.25
C ILE A 441 -16.37 24.49 -8.09
N LEU A 442 -16.18 25.68 -7.52
CA LEU A 442 -17.10 26.21 -6.53
C LEU A 442 -18.41 26.62 -7.21
N VAL A 443 -19.49 25.91 -6.90
CA VAL A 443 -20.82 26.20 -7.39
C VAL A 443 -21.65 26.84 -6.28
N ARG A 444 -22.31 27.95 -6.65
CA ARG A 444 -23.27 28.66 -5.80
C ARG A 444 -24.68 28.46 -6.33
N ASP A 445 -25.51 27.74 -5.58
CA ASP A 445 -26.92 27.56 -5.96
C ASP A 445 -27.84 27.57 -4.74
N SER A 446 -29.01 28.17 -4.89
CA SER A 446 -30.11 28.07 -3.93
C SER A 446 -30.58 26.63 -3.70
N LEU A 447 -30.47 25.77 -4.72
CA LEU A 447 -30.81 24.36 -4.62
C LEU A 447 -29.78 23.58 -3.80
N ALA A 448 -28.50 24.00 -3.81
CA ALA A 448 -27.49 23.44 -2.92
C ALA A 448 -27.82 23.73 -1.44
N GLU A 449 -28.34 24.93 -1.13
CA GLU A 449 -28.78 25.28 0.23
C GLU A 449 -29.95 24.39 0.67
N LEU A 450 -30.90 24.14 -0.24
CA LEU A 450 -32.06 23.31 0.02
C LEU A 450 -31.70 21.82 0.23
N LEU A 451 -30.79 21.28 -0.58
CA LEU A 451 -30.46 19.85 -0.59
C LEU A 451 -29.34 19.46 0.39
N PHE A 452 -28.35 20.34 0.58
CA PHE A 452 -27.11 20.01 1.30
C PHE A 452 -26.85 20.91 2.51
N GLY A 453 -27.72 21.90 2.78
CA GLY A 453 -27.61 22.81 3.92
C GLY A 453 -26.54 23.89 3.77
N THR A 454 -25.96 24.07 2.58
CA THR A 454 -24.94 25.09 2.27
C THR A 454 -25.18 25.69 0.89
N ARG A 455 -24.91 27.00 0.74
CA ARG A 455 -25.01 27.71 -0.55
C ARG A 455 -23.84 27.45 -1.49
N GLU A 456 -22.72 26.99 -0.95
CA GLU A 456 -21.48 26.77 -1.69
C GLU A 456 -21.08 25.30 -1.59
N VAL A 457 -20.87 24.67 -2.74
CA VAL A 457 -20.46 23.27 -2.88
C VAL A 457 -19.37 23.14 -3.94
N LEU A 458 -18.52 22.13 -3.82
CA LEU A 458 -17.49 21.77 -4.80
C LEU A 458 -18.00 20.62 -5.68
N ILE A 459 -17.97 20.83 -6.99
CA ILE A 459 -18.40 19.84 -8.00
C ILE A 459 -17.28 19.61 -9.01
N ALA A 460 -16.95 18.34 -9.27
CA ALA A 460 -15.99 17.96 -10.30
C ALA A 460 -16.39 18.48 -11.68
N ALA A 461 -15.42 18.97 -12.46
CA ALA A 461 -15.67 19.55 -13.78
C ALA A 461 -16.39 18.60 -14.76
N LYS A 462 -16.14 17.28 -14.67
CA LYS A 462 -16.78 16.24 -15.50
C LYS A 462 -18.28 16.13 -15.26
N GLU A 463 -18.71 16.31 -14.02
CA GLU A 463 -20.13 16.29 -13.64
C GLU A 463 -20.87 17.56 -14.10
N LEU A 464 -20.13 18.58 -14.54
CA LEU A 464 -20.67 19.83 -15.07
C LEU A 464 -20.75 19.85 -16.61
N ILE A 465 -20.26 18.81 -17.30
CA ILE A 465 -20.27 18.72 -18.76
C ILE A 465 -21.71 18.81 -19.28
N ASN A 466 -21.90 19.68 -20.27
CA ASN A 466 -23.22 19.95 -20.86
C ASN A 466 -23.16 20.10 -22.39
N ASP A 467 -22.04 19.66 -22.98
CA ASP A 467 -21.71 19.69 -24.41
C ASP A 467 -21.79 21.07 -25.08
N ARG A 468 -21.92 22.15 -24.29
CA ARG A 468 -22.07 23.52 -24.78
C ARG A 468 -21.04 24.45 -24.16
N SER A 469 -21.25 24.77 -22.89
CA SER A 469 -20.46 25.74 -22.13
C SER A 469 -19.40 25.08 -21.25
N VAL A 470 -19.55 23.78 -20.99
CA VAL A 470 -18.58 22.90 -20.36
C VAL A 470 -18.43 21.68 -21.26
N GLN A 471 -17.22 21.45 -21.77
CA GLN A 471 -16.94 20.44 -22.78
C GLN A 471 -15.61 19.76 -22.49
N GLN A 472 -15.54 18.45 -22.65
CA GLN A 472 -14.28 17.72 -22.65
C GLN A 472 -13.64 17.83 -24.03
N ILE A 473 -12.34 18.16 -24.09
CA ILE A 473 -11.64 18.44 -25.34
C ILE A 473 -10.49 17.47 -25.52
N GLU A 474 -10.60 16.58 -26.50
CA GLU A 474 -9.54 15.65 -26.86
C GLU A 474 -8.53 16.23 -27.87
N GLY A 475 -7.30 15.73 -27.81
CA GLY A 475 -6.24 15.93 -28.81
C GLY A 475 -5.04 16.74 -28.31
N GLY A 476 -3.85 16.28 -28.67
CA GLY A 476 -2.56 16.88 -28.29
C GLY A 476 -2.09 16.45 -26.89
N SER A 477 -1.01 17.06 -26.40
CA SER A 477 -0.55 16.92 -25.02
C SER A 477 -1.04 18.07 -24.14
N VAL A 478 -1.25 17.79 -22.86
CA VAL A 478 -1.67 18.75 -21.83
C VAL A 478 -0.76 18.59 -20.62
N THR A 479 -0.23 19.71 -20.11
CA THR A 479 0.52 19.74 -18.85
C THR A 479 -0.43 20.09 -17.72
N TYR A 480 -0.53 19.21 -16.73
CA TYR A 480 -1.29 19.39 -15.51
C TYR A 480 -0.40 19.89 -14.37
N VAL A 481 -0.91 20.76 -13.50
CA VAL A 481 -0.19 21.42 -12.40
C VAL A 481 -1.04 21.39 -11.12
N HIS A 482 -0.44 21.12 -9.97
CA HIS A 482 -1.07 21.12 -8.66
C HIS A 482 -0.56 22.27 -7.81
N LEU A 483 -1.44 22.85 -6.97
CA LEU A 483 -1.08 23.88 -5.99
C LEU A 483 -1.58 23.46 -4.61
N MET A 484 -0.69 23.37 -3.64
CA MET A 484 -1.01 23.03 -2.25
C MET A 484 -0.73 24.23 -1.33
N PHE A 485 -1.47 24.35 -0.23
CA PHE A 485 -1.36 25.40 0.79
C PHE A 485 -1.38 24.75 2.18
N ASP A 486 -1.12 25.46 3.27
CA ASP A 486 -1.16 24.85 4.62
C ASP A 486 -2.56 24.35 5.05
N GLN A 487 -3.61 24.81 4.36
CA GLN A 487 -4.98 24.33 4.51
C GLN A 487 -5.62 24.33 3.13
N HIS A 488 -6.61 23.47 2.91
CA HIS A 488 -7.37 23.49 1.66
C HIS A 488 -7.98 24.88 1.39
N GLN A 489 -7.65 25.46 0.23
CA GLN A 489 -8.12 26.79 -0.14
C GLN A 489 -9.05 26.74 -1.35
N ILE A 490 -9.95 27.73 -1.42
CA ILE A 490 -10.57 28.11 -2.69
C ILE A 490 -9.78 29.29 -3.25
N ILE A 491 -9.34 29.17 -4.50
CA ILE A 491 -8.56 30.19 -5.20
C ILE A 491 -9.28 30.67 -6.45
N TRP A 492 -8.76 31.74 -7.07
CA TRP A 492 -9.26 32.22 -8.36
C TRP A 492 -8.33 31.82 -9.50
N SER A 493 -8.81 30.92 -10.35
CA SER A 493 -8.13 30.38 -11.52
C SER A 493 -8.82 30.91 -12.76
N GLU A 494 -8.14 31.75 -13.55
CA GLU A 494 -8.73 32.53 -14.66
C GLU A 494 -9.95 33.38 -14.23
N GLY A 495 -10.04 33.68 -12.93
CA GLY A 495 -11.18 34.37 -12.30
C GLY A 495 -12.33 33.48 -11.85
N LEU A 496 -12.30 32.17 -12.15
CA LEU A 496 -13.24 31.18 -11.64
C LEU A 496 -12.80 30.69 -10.26
N GLU A 497 -13.74 30.51 -9.34
CA GLU A 497 -13.47 29.96 -8.01
C GLU A 497 -13.31 28.44 -8.11
N THR A 498 -12.10 27.95 -7.86
CA THR A 498 -11.73 26.53 -7.92
C THR A 498 -11.02 26.11 -6.65
N GLU A 499 -10.97 24.82 -6.40
CA GLU A 499 -10.21 24.27 -5.28
C GLU A 499 -8.70 24.35 -5.48
N SER A 500 -7.93 24.37 -4.39
CA SER A 500 -6.52 23.99 -4.41
C SER A 500 -6.41 22.48 -4.24
N PHE A 501 -5.20 21.93 -4.37
CA PHE A 501 -4.99 20.54 -4.03
C PHE A 501 -5.38 20.31 -2.56
N LEU A 502 -6.28 19.35 -2.36
CA LEU A 502 -6.65 18.79 -1.05
C LEU A 502 -6.03 17.39 -1.02
N PRO A 503 -4.91 17.20 -0.30
CA PRO A 503 -4.47 15.89 0.11
C PRO A 503 -5.65 15.22 0.82
N GLY A 504 -6.06 14.03 0.37
CA GLY A 504 -6.96 13.21 1.19
C GLY A 504 -6.32 12.95 2.56
N PRO A 505 -7.09 12.52 3.58
CA PRO A 505 -6.52 12.07 4.86
C PRO A 505 -5.41 11.00 4.68
N GLN A 506 -5.39 10.38 3.51
CA GLN A 506 -4.49 9.36 3.02
C GLN A 506 -3.31 9.87 2.18
N MET A 507 -3.28 11.13 1.74
CA MET A 507 -2.16 11.69 0.95
C MET A 507 -0.98 12.15 1.81
N ASN A 508 -1.11 12.08 3.15
CA ASN A 508 -0.03 12.40 4.09
C ASN A 508 1.14 11.40 4.04
N SER A 509 0.94 10.21 3.43
CA SER A 509 1.95 9.15 3.33
C SER A 509 2.49 8.92 1.90
N SER A 510 2.00 9.65 0.89
CA SER A 510 2.22 9.32 -0.54
C SER A 510 3.10 10.33 -1.32
N PHE A 511 3.65 11.34 -0.64
CA PHE A 511 4.64 12.24 -1.23
C PHE A 511 6.06 11.72 -0.98
N GLU A 512 6.94 11.94 -1.97
CA GLU A 512 8.37 11.60 -1.90
C GLU A 512 8.98 12.04 -0.55
N ARG A 513 9.67 11.14 0.16
CA ARG A 513 10.28 11.41 1.49
C ARG A 513 11.10 12.69 1.52
N GLU A 514 11.79 13.04 0.44
CA GLU A 514 12.56 14.28 0.34
C GLU A 514 11.66 15.52 0.28
N THR A 515 10.54 15.42 -0.42
CA THR A 515 9.52 16.47 -0.56
C THR A 515 8.68 16.63 0.72
N MET A 516 8.32 15.53 1.41
CA MET A 516 7.67 15.57 2.72
C MET A 516 8.62 16.00 3.84
N ALA A 517 9.87 15.53 3.85
CA ALA A 517 10.85 16.01 4.82
C ALA A 517 11.13 17.51 4.62
N GLU A 518 11.17 17.99 3.38
CA GLU A 518 11.25 19.43 3.08
C GLU A 518 9.97 20.16 3.54
N ILE A 519 8.78 19.64 3.28
CA ILE A 519 7.50 20.24 3.70
C ILE A 519 7.34 20.26 5.22
N CYS A 520 7.64 19.17 5.94
CA CYS A 520 7.61 19.09 7.40
C CYS A 520 8.76 19.88 8.05
N GLN A 521 9.91 20.02 7.39
CA GLN A 521 11.00 20.90 7.84
C GLN A 521 10.65 22.38 7.67
N LEU A 522 9.91 22.74 6.63
CA LEU A 522 9.45 24.11 6.37
C LEU A 522 8.17 24.46 7.16
N PHE A 523 7.32 23.48 7.42
CA PHE A 523 6.00 23.61 8.07
C PHE A 523 5.76 22.47 9.08
N PRO A 524 6.34 22.53 10.29
CA PRO A 524 6.22 21.48 11.31
C PRO A 524 4.77 21.17 11.74
N GLU A 525 3.84 22.10 11.54
CA GLU A 525 2.41 21.93 11.80
C GLU A 525 1.67 21.03 10.81
N LEU A 526 2.27 20.70 9.66
CA LEU A 526 1.75 19.74 8.68
C LEU A 526 2.25 18.31 8.95
N ASP A 527 3.05 18.13 10.00
CA ASP A 527 3.59 16.85 10.44
C ASP A 527 2.46 15.93 10.93
N PRO A 528 2.25 14.77 10.28
CA PRO A 528 1.24 13.79 10.68
C PRO A 528 1.40 13.32 12.14
N GLU A 529 2.62 13.30 12.67
CA GLU A 529 2.91 12.85 14.05
C GLU A 529 2.53 13.87 15.12
N THR A 530 2.48 15.16 14.78
CA THR A 530 2.19 16.23 15.75
C THR A 530 0.68 16.55 15.88
N GLY A 531 -0.16 15.95 15.01
CA GLY A 531 -1.54 15.60 15.35
C GLY A 531 -2.69 16.47 14.80
N ASP A 532 -2.49 17.30 13.78
CA ASP A 532 -3.61 18.08 13.20
C ASP A 532 -3.98 17.75 11.73
N GLY A 533 -3.10 17.13 10.93
CA GLY A 533 -3.34 16.81 9.51
C GLY A 533 -3.66 18.05 8.63
N TYR A 534 -3.83 17.87 7.31
CA TYR A 534 -4.08 18.99 6.36
C TYR A 534 -5.44 19.71 6.56
N GLY A 535 -6.27 19.22 7.48
CA GLY A 535 -7.61 19.76 7.77
C GLY A 535 -8.68 19.39 6.73
N PRO A 536 -9.96 19.66 7.02
CA PRO A 536 -11.06 19.28 6.15
C PRO A 536 -11.14 20.17 4.90
N ALA A 537 -11.86 19.69 3.88
CA ALA A 537 -12.11 20.49 2.68
C ALA A 537 -12.75 21.85 3.01
N ALA A 538 -12.31 22.93 2.33
CA ALA A 538 -12.83 24.29 2.52
C ALA A 538 -14.35 24.39 2.37
N ARG A 539 -14.96 23.54 1.53
CA ARG A 539 -16.41 23.45 1.32
C ARG A 539 -16.83 22.00 1.14
N ARG A 540 -18.14 21.75 1.26
CA ARG A 540 -18.72 20.43 1.02
C ARG A 540 -18.50 20.00 -0.42
N THR A 541 -17.89 18.85 -0.55
CA THR A 541 -17.60 18.16 -1.80
C THR A 541 -18.76 17.25 -2.18
N LEU A 542 -19.30 17.37 -3.40
CA LEU A 542 -20.40 16.53 -3.87
C LEU A 542 -19.91 15.31 -4.64
N ARG A 543 -20.56 14.16 -4.42
CA ARG A 543 -20.40 12.96 -5.26
C ARG A 543 -21.16 13.14 -6.58
N GLY A 544 -20.81 12.39 -7.62
CA GLY A 544 -21.40 12.56 -8.96
C GLY A 544 -22.94 12.46 -8.97
N TYR A 545 -23.52 11.54 -8.19
CA TYR A 545 -24.98 11.43 -8.08
C TYR A 545 -25.64 12.62 -7.35
N GLU A 546 -24.93 13.27 -6.42
CA GLU A 546 -25.41 14.48 -5.73
C GLU A 546 -25.32 15.69 -6.66
N ALA A 547 -24.23 15.80 -7.42
CA ALA A 547 -24.02 16.86 -8.42
C ALA A 547 -25.17 16.89 -9.46
N ARG A 548 -25.57 15.70 -9.93
CA ARG A 548 -26.70 15.53 -10.86
C ARG A 548 -28.05 16.06 -10.36
N LEU A 549 -28.23 16.23 -9.05
CA LEU A 549 -29.46 16.81 -8.49
C LEU A 549 -29.53 18.33 -8.67
N ILE A 550 -28.39 19.00 -8.85
CA ILE A 550 -28.30 20.46 -8.96
C ILE A 550 -27.88 20.95 -10.35
N THR A 551 -27.23 20.10 -11.15
CA THR A 551 -26.99 20.37 -12.57
C THR A 551 -28.21 19.92 -13.38
N PRO A 552 -28.85 20.81 -14.18
CA PRO A 552 -29.98 20.40 -15.01
C PRO A 552 -29.54 19.31 -16.00
N ALA A 553 -30.31 18.22 -16.09
CA ALA A 553 -30.04 17.14 -17.03
C ALA A 553 -29.91 17.69 -18.46
N SER A 554 -28.86 17.28 -19.17
CA SER A 554 -28.78 17.42 -20.61
C SER A 554 -30.02 16.78 -21.23
N GLU A 555 -30.86 17.58 -21.89
CA GLU A 555 -31.93 17.07 -22.74
C GLU A 555 -31.29 16.15 -23.78
N VAL A 556 -31.54 14.84 -23.65
CA VAL A 556 -31.21 13.84 -24.66
C VAL A 556 -32.01 14.21 -25.92
N ALA A 557 -31.31 14.65 -26.97
CA ALA A 557 -31.89 14.92 -28.29
C ALA A 557 -31.94 13.65 -29.14
#